data_AF-A0A067FPS7-F1
#
_entry.id   AF-A0A067FPS7-F1
#
_cell.length_a   1.000
_cell.length_b   1.000
_cell.length_c   1.000
_cell.angle_alpha   90.00
_cell.angle_beta   90.00
_cell.angle_gamma   90.00
#
_symmetry.space_group_name_H-M   'P 1'
#
loop_
_entity.id
_entity.type
_entity.pdbx_description
1 polymer ?
#
loop_
_entity_poly.entity_id
_entity_poly.type
_entity_poly.pdbx_seq_one_letter_code
_entity_poly.pdbx_strand_id
1 'polypeptide(L)'
;MPDTVTIGAVADSLGADIKFFVSRLENSTSIETVDYVLYDDNPEKFVWERGCLIRCELPIKLPFYYPANNPSDAEKRYSHAIESVATKLKDAQIAYVVESLSQVSAEVPLPVLFRGKDLDFDADLSNIKLVGEADEDDTKVLSCAHFCLQNISAPAIFSAENADKIQVSVLLNTSQKPTKSTAPIAEYYPALEDARLLVVDWKLDVLCYATKRLPLIYALSKLVVPGLVDQLNTMKKAIMPYLLTQHPQLRPFHFSPPGVLQPITVIYELSYGETEMKQ
;
A
#
# COMPACT_ATOMS: atom_id res chain seq x y z
N MET A 1 -16.05 -15.95 18.92
CA MET A 1 -14.63 -15.65 19.18
C MET A 1 -13.85 -16.56 18.24
N PRO A 2 -13.17 -16.07 17.20
CA PRO A 2 -12.32 -16.94 16.40
C PRO A 2 -11.08 -17.30 17.24
N ASP A 3 -10.82 -18.60 17.38
CA ASP A 3 -9.64 -19.10 18.08
C ASP A 3 -8.38 -18.57 17.37
N THR A 4 -7.59 -17.76 18.05
CA THR A 4 -6.28 -17.33 17.55
C THR A 4 -5.36 -18.55 17.54
N VAL A 5 -4.96 -18.96 16.33
CA VAL A 5 -4.06 -20.10 16.10
C VAL A 5 -2.66 -19.56 15.81
N THR A 6 -1.71 -19.85 16.68
CA THR A 6 -0.29 -19.53 16.45
C THR A 6 0.42 -20.75 15.89
N ILE A 7 1.12 -20.59 14.75
CA ILE A 7 1.90 -21.65 14.11
C ILE A 7 3.38 -21.33 14.26
N GLY A 8 4.15 -22.25 14.85
CA GLY A 8 5.61 -22.18 14.95
C GLY A 8 6.26 -23.28 14.13
N ALA A 9 7.49 -23.04 13.67
CA ALA A 9 8.29 -24.04 12.98
C ALA A 9 9.71 -24.08 13.57
N VAL A 10 10.26 -25.27 13.74
CA VAL A 10 11.65 -25.50 14.16
C VAL A 10 12.31 -26.37 13.12
N ALA A 11 13.44 -25.91 12.59
CA ALA A 11 14.30 -26.69 11.73
C ALA A 11 15.48 -27.22 12.55
N ASP A 12 15.78 -28.51 12.44
CA ASP A 12 17.02 -29.07 12.99
C ASP A 12 18.21 -28.56 12.16
N SER A 13 19.24 -28.03 12.82
CA SER A 13 20.48 -27.61 12.16
C SER A 13 21.26 -28.75 11.48
N LEU A 14 20.98 -30.00 11.84
CA LEU A 14 21.66 -31.20 11.34
C LEU A 14 20.82 -32.06 10.37
N GLY A 15 19.54 -31.71 10.15
CA GLY A 15 18.62 -32.48 9.30
C GLY A 15 17.61 -31.61 8.56
N ALA A 16 17.11 -32.07 7.42
CA ALA A 16 16.15 -31.33 6.58
C ALA A 16 14.70 -31.33 7.13
N ASP A 17 14.47 -31.93 8.30
CA ASP A 17 13.13 -32.06 8.89
C ASP A 17 12.74 -30.78 9.63
N ILE A 18 11.71 -30.11 9.11
CA ILE A 18 11.04 -28.98 9.76
C ILE A 18 9.88 -29.54 10.57
N LYS A 19 9.88 -29.34 11.89
CA LYS A 19 8.75 -29.67 12.76
C LYS A 19 7.88 -28.46 12.97
N PHE A 20 6.58 -28.63 12.76
CA PHE A 20 5.59 -27.59 12.95
C PHE A 20 4.84 -27.80 14.27
N PHE A 21 4.46 -26.70 14.89
CA PHE A 21 3.79 -26.66 16.17
C PHE A 21 2.62 -25.68 16.10
N VAL A 22 1.53 -25.99 16.78
CA VAL A 22 0.34 -25.14 16.83
C VAL A 22 -0.06 -24.90 18.27
N SER A 23 -0.37 -23.65 18.61
CA SER A 23 -1.09 -23.30 19.83
C SER A 23 -2.46 -22.75 19.46
N ARG A 24 -3.53 -23.36 19.98
CA ARG A 24 -4.90 -22.88 19.86
C ARG A 24 -5.29 -22.33 21.23
N LEU A 25 -5.74 -21.08 21.29
CA LEU A 25 -6.10 -20.27 22.49
C LEU A 25 -4.96 -19.42 23.09
N GLU A 26 -5.26 -18.14 23.30
CA GLU A 26 -4.40 -17.11 23.92
C GLU A 26 -3.84 -17.47 25.31
N ASN A 27 -4.45 -18.42 26.02
CA ASN A 27 -4.05 -18.83 27.37
C ASN A 27 -3.64 -20.31 27.47
N SER A 28 -3.50 -21.03 26.36
CA SER A 28 -3.02 -22.41 26.39
C SER A 28 -1.49 -22.44 26.47
N THR A 29 -0.95 -23.12 27.48
CA THR A 29 0.46 -23.53 27.54
C THR A 29 0.73 -24.78 26.70
N SER A 30 -0.31 -25.32 26.05
CA SER A 30 -0.23 -26.52 25.24
C SER A 30 0.18 -26.19 23.80
N ILE A 31 1.42 -26.53 23.48
CA ILE A 31 1.92 -26.53 22.12
C ILE A 31 1.70 -27.95 21.56
N GLU A 32 0.83 -28.07 20.57
CA GLU A 32 0.58 -29.33 19.86
C GLU A 32 1.58 -29.49 18.72
N THR A 33 2.17 -30.68 18.58
CA THR A 33 2.99 -31.00 17.41
C THR A 33 2.07 -31.29 16.24
N VAL A 34 2.41 -30.80 15.06
CA VAL A 34 1.67 -31.12 13.83
C VAL A 34 2.10 -32.49 13.34
N ASP A 35 1.18 -33.45 13.35
CA ASP A 35 1.46 -34.85 13.00
C ASP A 35 1.78 -35.06 11.52
N TYR A 36 1.21 -34.23 10.63
CA TYR A 36 1.49 -34.27 9.20
C TYR A 36 1.30 -32.90 8.56
N VAL A 37 2.19 -32.54 7.64
CA VAL A 37 2.06 -31.37 6.78
C VAL A 37 1.73 -31.87 5.38
N LEU A 38 0.61 -31.40 4.85
CA LEU A 38 0.28 -31.63 3.45
C LEU A 38 1.00 -30.56 2.63
N TYR A 39 2.03 -30.99 1.90
CA TYR A 39 2.66 -30.18 0.87
C TYR A 39 1.83 -30.33 -0.40
N ASP A 40 1.19 -29.25 -0.81
CA ASP A 40 0.59 -29.17 -2.14
C ASP A 40 1.72 -28.87 -3.13
N ASP A 41 1.71 -29.53 -4.29
CA ASP A 41 2.71 -29.33 -5.33
C ASP A 41 2.65 -27.90 -5.92
N ASN A 42 1.52 -27.20 -5.78
CA ASN A 42 1.30 -25.83 -6.24
C ASN A 42 0.73 -24.94 -5.12
N PRO A 43 1.52 -24.57 -4.09
CA PRO A 43 1.03 -23.72 -2.98
C PRO A 43 0.59 -22.33 -3.45
N GLU A 44 1.17 -21.86 -4.56
CA GLU A 44 0.81 -20.62 -5.27
C GLU A 44 -0.66 -20.58 -5.72
N LYS A 45 -1.26 -21.74 -6.00
CA LYS A 45 -2.69 -21.86 -6.29
C LYS A 45 -3.55 -21.24 -5.19
N PHE A 46 -3.30 -21.60 -3.94
CA PHE A 46 -4.11 -21.12 -2.82
C PHE A 46 -3.97 -19.61 -2.59
N VAL A 47 -2.76 -19.07 -2.83
CA VAL A 47 -2.51 -17.63 -2.71
C VAL A 47 -3.30 -16.87 -3.75
N TRP A 48 -3.29 -17.30 -5.01
CA TRP A 48 -3.90 -16.55 -6.11
C TRP A 48 -5.39 -16.84 -6.32
N GLU A 49 -5.89 -18.01 -5.89
CA GLU A 49 -7.33 -18.26 -5.84
C GLU A 49 -8.02 -17.37 -4.81
N ARG A 50 -7.38 -17.20 -3.64
CA ARG A 50 -7.96 -16.49 -2.48
C ARG A 50 -7.51 -15.04 -2.38
N GLY A 51 -6.51 -14.63 -3.15
CA GLY A 51 -5.88 -13.33 -3.07
C GLY A 51 -6.06 -12.49 -4.33
N CYS A 52 -5.83 -11.20 -4.19
CA CYS A 52 -5.81 -10.22 -5.26
C CYS A 52 -4.70 -9.21 -5.00
N LEU A 53 -4.33 -8.47 -6.04
CA LEU A 53 -3.39 -7.37 -5.97
C LEU A 53 -4.14 -6.04 -5.97
N ILE A 54 -3.72 -5.13 -5.10
CA ILE A 54 -4.24 -3.76 -5.02
C ILE A 54 -3.10 -2.83 -5.36
N ARG A 55 -3.24 -2.09 -6.46
CA ARG A 55 -2.25 -1.13 -6.93
C ARG A 55 -2.71 0.29 -6.69
N CYS A 56 -1.84 1.13 -6.14
CA CYS A 56 -2.07 2.56 -6.03
C CYS A 56 -0.89 3.32 -6.63
N GLU A 57 -1.18 4.14 -7.64
CA GLU A 57 -0.21 5.06 -8.21
C GLU A 57 -0.53 6.49 -7.76
N LEU A 58 0.44 7.18 -7.18
CA LEU A 58 0.27 8.55 -6.71
C LEU A 58 1.43 9.44 -7.17
N PRO A 59 1.25 10.26 -8.21
CA PRO A 59 2.23 11.28 -8.56
C PRO A 59 2.25 12.38 -7.49
N ILE A 60 3.44 12.74 -7.01
CA ILE A 60 3.63 13.79 -6.01
C ILE A 60 4.60 14.82 -6.56
N LYS A 61 4.16 16.07 -6.58
CA LYS A 61 5.00 17.25 -6.84
C LYS A 61 4.98 18.14 -5.62
N LEU A 62 6.15 18.35 -5.04
CA LEU A 62 6.31 19.08 -3.78
C LEU A 62 7.18 20.32 -4.00
N PRO A 63 6.59 21.46 -4.39
CA PRO A 63 7.28 22.73 -4.46
C PRO A 63 7.42 23.33 -3.05
N PHE A 64 8.61 23.79 -2.68
CA PHE A 64 8.81 24.57 -1.45
C PHE A 64 9.93 25.58 -1.61
N TYR A 65 9.78 26.70 -0.89
CA TYR A 65 10.77 27.77 -0.86
C TYR A 65 11.66 27.65 0.38
N TYR A 66 12.94 28.00 0.24
CA TYR A 66 13.88 28.07 1.35
C TYR A 66 14.84 29.26 1.20
N PRO A 67 15.38 29.82 2.30
CA PRO A 67 16.36 30.90 2.25
C PRO A 67 17.67 30.45 1.58
N ALA A 68 18.18 31.22 0.63
CA ALA A 68 19.37 30.86 -0.13
C ALA A 68 20.64 30.73 0.73
N ASN A 69 20.68 31.44 1.86
CA ASN A 69 21.78 31.47 2.83
C ASN A 69 21.70 30.34 3.88
N ASN A 70 20.62 29.55 3.93
CA ASN A 70 20.40 28.54 4.95
C ASN A 70 19.96 27.18 4.35
N PRO A 71 20.89 26.39 3.80
CA PRO A 71 20.57 25.09 3.20
C PRO A 71 19.99 24.08 4.20
N SER A 72 20.36 24.17 5.48
CA SER A 72 19.81 23.29 6.53
C SER A 72 18.30 23.50 6.75
N ASP A 73 17.78 24.69 6.44
CA ASP A 73 16.34 24.96 6.50
C ASP A 73 15.58 24.22 5.38
N ALA A 74 16.22 23.99 4.23
CA ALA A 74 15.62 23.24 3.12
C ALA A 74 15.31 21.79 3.53
N GLU A 75 16.23 21.11 4.21
CA GLU A 75 16.05 19.73 4.69
C GLU A 75 14.91 19.62 5.72
N LYS A 76 14.80 20.60 6.62
CA LYS A 76 13.72 20.68 7.61
C LYS A 76 12.37 20.91 6.95
N ARG A 77 12.28 21.87 6.02
CA ARG A 77 11.06 22.16 5.27
C ARG A 77 10.63 20.97 4.43
N TYR A 78 11.58 20.33 3.76
CA TYR A 78 11.32 19.10 3.01
C TYR A 78 10.78 18.00 3.94
N SER A 79 11.43 17.73 5.06
CA SER A 79 10.98 16.74 6.03
C SER A 79 9.57 16.99 6.53
N HIS A 80 9.27 18.23 6.90
CA HIS A 80 7.95 18.66 7.36
C HIS A 80 6.89 18.54 6.25
N ALA A 81 7.24 18.90 5.01
CA ALA A 81 6.35 18.80 3.88
C ALA A 81 5.99 17.33 3.56
N ILE A 82 6.94 16.41 3.69
CA ILE A 82 6.68 14.97 3.58
C ILE A 82 5.75 14.46 4.69
N GLU A 83 6.00 14.86 5.93
CA GLU A 83 5.13 14.52 7.07
C GLU A 83 3.72 15.08 6.89
N SER A 84 3.61 16.28 6.33
CA SER A 84 2.33 16.89 5.97
C SER A 84 1.59 16.08 4.90
N VAL A 85 2.29 15.57 3.88
CA VAL A 85 1.68 14.67 2.87
C VAL A 85 1.24 13.35 3.50
N ALA A 86 2.10 12.72 4.32
CA ALA A 86 1.79 11.46 4.99
C ALA A 86 0.57 11.56 5.91
N THR A 87 0.45 12.65 6.67
CA THR A 87 -0.72 12.94 7.51
C THR A 87 -1.95 13.25 6.66
N LYS A 88 -1.79 13.98 5.55
CA LYS A 88 -2.89 14.31 4.65
C LYS A 88 -3.54 13.07 4.03
N LEU A 89 -2.79 11.99 3.76
CA LEU A 89 -3.38 10.73 3.26
C LEU A 89 -4.47 10.18 4.20
N LYS A 90 -4.39 10.44 5.51
CA LYS A 90 -5.40 9.99 6.48
C LYS A 90 -6.52 11.00 6.72
N ASP A 91 -6.51 12.14 6.04
CA ASP A 91 -7.47 13.21 6.23
C ASP A 91 -8.87 12.81 5.71
N ALA A 92 -9.91 13.21 6.44
CA ALA A 92 -11.32 13.05 6.09
C ALA A 92 -11.69 13.58 4.69
N GLN A 93 -10.92 14.52 4.16
CA GLN A 93 -11.12 15.15 2.84
C GLN A 93 -10.50 14.37 1.68
N ILE A 94 -9.64 13.38 1.94
CA ILE A 94 -9.14 12.52 0.87
C ILE A 94 -10.24 11.58 0.41
N ALA A 95 -10.26 11.33 -0.90
CA ALA A 95 -11.12 10.34 -1.52
C ALA A 95 -10.29 9.27 -2.22
N TYR A 96 -10.71 8.02 -2.07
CA TYR A 96 -10.12 6.83 -2.66
C TYR A 96 -11.13 6.24 -3.64
N VAL A 97 -10.78 6.24 -4.92
CA VAL A 97 -11.57 5.59 -5.97
C VAL A 97 -11.00 4.21 -6.18
N VAL A 98 -11.85 3.19 -6.09
CA VAL A 98 -11.48 1.78 -6.25
C VAL A 98 -12.15 1.23 -7.49
N GLU A 99 -11.35 0.63 -8.37
CA GLU A 99 -11.76 0.19 -9.70
C GLU A 99 -11.14 -1.18 -10.03
N SER A 100 -11.80 -1.97 -10.87
CA SER A 100 -11.18 -3.17 -11.44
C SER A 100 -10.26 -2.79 -12.59
N LEU A 101 -9.04 -3.35 -12.64
CA LEU A 101 -8.10 -3.12 -13.74
C LEU A 101 -8.31 -4.10 -14.91
N SER A 102 -9.44 -4.81 -14.98
CA SER A 102 -9.68 -5.84 -15.99
C SER A 102 -9.88 -5.25 -17.39
N GLN A 103 -9.26 -5.85 -18.41
CA GLN A 103 -9.31 -5.37 -19.79
C GLN A 103 -10.39 -6.05 -20.67
N VAL A 104 -11.13 -7.06 -20.19
CA VAL A 104 -11.81 -8.01 -21.12
C VAL A 104 -13.22 -8.47 -20.69
N SER A 105 -13.84 -7.91 -19.64
CA SER A 105 -15.21 -8.28 -19.25
C SER A 105 -16.27 -7.29 -19.75
N ALA A 106 -17.43 -7.79 -20.20
CA ALA A 106 -18.61 -6.98 -20.55
C ALA A 106 -19.35 -6.42 -19.31
N GLU A 107 -19.06 -6.95 -18.12
CA GLU A 107 -19.60 -6.51 -16.84
C GLU A 107 -18.44 -6.14 -15.91
N VAL A 108 -17.94 -4.91 -16.03
CA VAL A 108 -16.95 -4.35 -15.09
C VAL A 108 -17.71 -3.77 -13.90
N PRO A 109 -17.36 -4.13 -12.65
CA PRO A 109 -17.97 -3.54 -11.46
C PRO A 109 -17.82 -2.02 -11.48
N LEU A 110 -18.87 -1.31 -11.05
CA LEU A 110 -18.83 0.15 -10.99
C LEU A 110 -17.74 0.62 -10.00
N PRO A 111 -17.01 1.71 -10.33
CA PRO A 111 -16.08 2.34 -9.40
C PRO A 111 -16.74 2.68 -8.06
N VAL A 112 -16.04 2.42 -6.96
CA VAL A 112 -16.51 2.74 -5.60
C VAL A 112 -15.66 3.85 -5.01
N LEU A 113 -16.30 4.83 -4.39
CA LEU A 113 -15.66 5.98 -3.75
C LEU A 113 -15.71 5.84 -2.22
N PHE A 114 -14.55 5.83 -1.59
CA PHE A 114 -14.41 5.94 -0.13
C PHE A 114 -13.83 7.30 0.24
N ARG A 115 -14.33 7.94 1.29
CA ARG A 115 -13.69 9.15 1.85
C ARG A 115 -12.82 8.74 3.03
N GLY A 116 -11.81 9.54 3.36
CA GLY A 116 -10.92 9.27 4.49
C GLY A 116 -11.68 9.10 5.81
N LYS A 117 -12.81 9.79 5.99
CA LYS A 117 -13.69 9.64 7.16
C LYS A 117 -14.47 8.31 7.20
N ASP A 118 -14.58 7.63 6.07
CA ASP A 118 -15.24 6.32 5.95
C ASP A 118 -14.23 5.18 6.20
N LEU A 119 -12.94 5.50 6.30
CA LEU A 119 -11.86 4.55 6.55
C LEU A 119 -11.53 4.47 8.04
N ASP A 120 -11.29 3.25 8.52
CA ASP A 120 -10.86 3.01 9.89
C ASP A 120 -9.35 2.80 9.95
N PHE A 121 -8.61 3.85 10.31
CA PHE A 121 -7.16 3.82 10.48
C PHE A 121 -6.72 3.26 11.83
N ASP A 122 -7.60 3.24 12.83
CA ASP A 122 -7.27 2.89 14.22
C ASP A 122 -7.74 1.48 14.61
N ALA A 123 -8.52 0.79 13.75
CA ALA A 123 -8.96 -0.59 13.95
C ALA A 123 -7.80 -1.52 14.34
N ASP A 124 -8.02 -2.35 15.35
CA ASP A 124 -7.12 -3.45 15.67
C ASP A 124 -7.27 -4.56 14.61
N LEU A 125 -6.13 -5.03 14.10
CA LEU A 125 -6.06 -6.10 13.09
C LEU A 125 -6.72 -7.39 13.59
N SER A 126 -6.68 -7.65 14.90
CA SER A 126 -7.30 -8.82 15.55
C SER A 126 -8.83 -8.84 15.42
N ASN A 127 -9.46 -7.66 15.24
CA ASN A 127 -10.91 -7.49 15.21
C ASN A 127 -11.47 -7.40 13.78
N ILE A 128 -10.62 -7.49 12.75
CA ILE A 128 -11.05 -7.43 11.35
C ILE A 128 -11.76 -8.74 11.00
N LYS A 129 -13.06 -8.64 10.75
CA LYS A 129 -13.87 -9.76 10.25
C LYS A 129 -13.80 -9.83 8.73
N LEU A 130 -13.50 -11.01 8.20
CA LEU A 130 -13.57 -11.25 6.77
C LEU A 130 -15.04 -11.41 6.34
N VAL A 131 -15.36 -10.91 5.14
CA VAL A 131 -16.73 -11.03 4.62
C VAL A 131 -17.08 -12.52 4.44
N GLY A 132 -18.21 -12.93 5.03
CA GLY A 132 -18.68 -14.32 5.10
C GLY A 132 -18.27 -15.10 6.35
N GLU A 133 -17.69 -14.46 7.37
CA GLU A 133 -17.43 -15.06 8.71
C GLU A 133 -18.37 -14.54 9.80
N ALA A 134 -19.29 -13.63 9.47
CA ALA A 134 -20.29 -13.06 10.38
C ALA A 134 -21.70 -13.57 10.05
N ASP A 135 -22.55 -13.70 11.09
CA ASP A 135 -23.99 -13.93 10.94
C ASP A 135 -24.63 -12.86 10.04
N GLU A 136 -25.68 -13.27 9.32
CA GLU A 136 -26.30 -12.72 8.09
C GLU A 136 -26.65 -11.21 7.98
N ASP A 137 -26.21 -10.32 8.88
CA ASP A 137 -26.65 -8.91 8.93
C ASP A 137 -25.72 -7.92 8.18
N ASP A 138 -24.55 -8.36 7.70
CA ASP A 138 -23.50 -7.48 7.15
C ASP A 138 -23.59 -7.23 5.63
N THR A 139 -24.82 -7.16 5.10
CA THR A 139 -25.13 -7.11 3.66
C THR A 139 -24.66 -5.86 2.89
N LYS A 140 -23.87 -4.97 3.51
CA LYS A 140 -23.37 -3.71 2.90
C LYS A 140 -21.86 -3.53 2.88
N VAL A 141 -21.07 -4.44 3.44
CA VAL A 141 -19.60 -4.32 3.44
C VAL A 141 -19.03 -4.88 2.14
N LEU A 142 -18.53 -4.00 1.27
CA LEU A 142 -17.88 -4.41 0.02
C LEU A 142 -16.47 -4.96 0.30
N SER A 143 -16.21 -6.17 -0.17
CA SER A 143 -14.90 -6.82 -0.10
C SER A 143 -14.11 -6.68 -1.40
N CYS A 144 -12.82 -7.01 -1.36
CA CYS A 144 -11.95 -7.03 -2.53
C CYS A 144 -12.50 -7.94 -3.66
N ALA A 145 -13.21 -9.02 -3.31
CA ALA A 145 -13.84 -9.94 -4.24
C ALA A 145 -14.82 -9.25 -5.20
N HIS A 146 -15.41 -8.11 -4.81
CA HIS A 146 -16.30 -7.33 -5.67
C HIS A 146 -15.65 -6.91 -6.99
N PHE A 147 -14.33 -6.69 -7.00
CA PHE A 147 -13.56 -6.27 -8.17
C PHE A 147 -12.75 -7.40 -8.84
N CYS A 148 -12.84 -8.62 -8.30
CA CYS A 148 -12.14 -9.80 -8.80
C CYS A 148 -13.04 -10.58 -9.76
N LEU A 149 -12.50 -11.03 -10.89
CA LEU A 149 -13.26 -11.82 -11.86
C LEU A 149 -13.36 -13.27 -11.39
N GLN A 150 -14.52 -13.90 -11.59
CA GLN A 150 -14.64 -15.35 -11.48
C GLN A 150 -14.13 -16.00 -12.77
N ASN A 151 -12.82 -15.99 -13.00
CA ASN A 151 -12.24 -16.68 -14.15
C ASN A 151 -12.21 -18.20 -13.91
N ILE A 152 -13.26 -18.88 -14.36
CA ILE A 152 -13.38 -20.36 -14.29
C ILE A 152 -12.89 -21.04 -15.59
N SER A 153 -12.52 -20.31 -16.65
CA SER A 153 -12.51 -20.87 -18.01
C SER A 153 -11.14 -21.07 -18.71
N ALA A 154 -10.00 -20.99 -18.02
CA ALA A 154 -8.70 -21.35 -18.60
C ALA A 154 -7.83 -22.09 -17.58
N PRO A 155 -6.84 -22.93 -17.98
CA PRO A 155 -5.87 -23.48 -17.03
C PRO A 155 -5.16 -22.30 -16.37
N ALA A 156 -5.53 -22.02 -15.12
CA ALA A 156 -5.07 -20.85 -14.40
C ALA A 156 -3.58 -21.01 -14.11
N ILE A 157 -2.76 -20.22 -14.81
CA ILE A 157 -1.38 -20.01 -14.39
C ILE A 157 -1.46 -19.12 -13.15
N PHE A 158 -1.26 -19.72 -11.98
CA PHE A 158 -1.32 -19.05 -10.69
C PHE A 158 -0.06 -18.20 -10.47
N SER A 159 -0.06 -17.00 -11.03
CA SER A 159 1.03 -16.03 -10.89
C SER A 159 0.52 -14.65 -10.54
N ALA A 160 1.39 -13.80 -10.00
CA ALA A 160 1.10 -12.39 -9.73
C ALA A 160 0.67 -11.61 -10.99
N GLU A 161 1.21 -11.99 -12.14
CA GLU A 161 0.93 -11.35 -13.43
C GLU A 161 -0.53 -11.55 -13.85
N ASN A 162 -1.09 -12.72 -13.53
CA ASN A 162 -2.45 -13.15 -13.87
C ASN A 162 -3.46 -12.96 -12.72
N ALA A 163 -3.00 -12.50 -11.55
CA ALA A 163 -3.86 -12.23 -10.41
C ALA A 163 -4.88 -11.12 -10.72
N ASP A 164 -6.03 -11.18 -10.04
CA ASP A 164 -7.00 -10.09 -10.05
C ASP A 164 -6.35 -8.80 -9.55
N LYS A 165 -6.51 -7.70 -10.29
CA LYS A 165 -5.91 -6.41 -9.98
C LYS A 165 -6.98 -5.36 -9.74
N ILE A 166 -6.90 -4.76 -8.56
CA ILE A 166 -7.72 -3.62 -8.13
C ILE A 166 -6.85 -2.37 -8.24
N GLN A 167 -7.35 -1.34 -8.92
CA GLN A 167 -6.71 -0.04 -8.99
C GLN A 167 -7.31 0.88 -7.92
N VAL A 168 -6.44 1.60 -7.23
CA VAL A 168 -6.81 2.64 -6.28
C VAL A 168 -6.23 3.97 -6.73
N SER A 169 -7.10 4.95 -6.91
CA SER A 169 -6.75 6.33 -7.23
C SER A 169 -7.04 7.24 -6.04
N VAL A 170 -6.07 8.07 -5.65
CA VAL A 170 -6.20 9.01 -4.53
C VAL A 170 -6.49 10.41 -5.06
N LEU A 171 -7.57 11.02 -4.58
CA LEU A 171 -8.02 12.34 -4.98
C LEU A 171 -8.20 13.24 -3.76
N LEU A 172 -7.86 14.52 -3.90
CA LEU A 172 -8.16 15.53 -2.89
C LEU A 172 -9.54 16.14 -3.16
N ASN A 173 -10.49 15.93 -2.26
CA ASN A 173 -11.81 16.55 -2.36
C ASN A 173 -11.79 17.94 -1.72
N THR A 174 -11.53 18.97 -2.54
CA THR A 174 -11.62 20.38 -2.13
C THR A 174 -13.00 21.00 -2.30
N SER A 175 -13.99 20.24 -2.81
CA SER A 175 -15.33 20.76 -3.12
C SER A 175 -16.29 20.73 -1.94
N GLN A 176 -15.83 20.36 -0.73
CA GLN A 176 -16.64 20.55 0.47
C GLN A 176 -16.96 22.03 0.62
N LYS A 177 -18.25 22.35 0.80
CA LYS A 177 -18.70 23.73 0.98
C LYS A 177 -17.87 24.35 2.10
N PRO A 178 -17.03 25.35 1.80
CA PRO A 178 -16.34 26.05 2.87
C PRO A 178 -17.43 26.69 3.74
N THR A 179 -17.25 26.67 5.06
CA THR A 179 -18.20 27.29 6.00
C THR A 179 -18.39 28.78 5.72
N LYS A 180 -17.46 29.40 4.99
CA LYS A 180 -17.59 30.71 4.35
C LYS A 180 -17.11 30.64 2.90
N SER A 181 -17.95 31.07 1.96
CA SER A 181 -17.51 31.34 0.59
C SER A 181 -16.63 32.60 0.62
N THR A 182 -15.36 32.45 0.28
CA THR A 182 -14.43 33.58 0.17
C THR A 182 -13.65 33.40 -1.12
N ALA A 183 -13.58 34.45 -1.94
CA ALA A 183 -12.75 34.43 -3.13
C ALA A 183 -11.29 34.18 -2.71
N PRO A 184 -10.51 33.38 -3.45
CA PRO A 184 -9.09 33.23 -3.16
C PRO A 184 -8.42 34.60 -3.24
N ILE A 185 -7.92 35.07 -2.10
CA ILE A 185 -7.20 36.34 -2.01
C ILE A 185 -5.72 36.03 -2.19
N ALA A 186 -5.12 36.64 -3.21
CA ALA A 186 -3.68 36.64 -3.37
C ALA A 186 -3.12 37.88 -2.68
N GLU A 187 -2.36 37.69 -1.61
CA GLU A 187 -1.68 38.77 -0.91
C GLU A 187 -0.20 38.75 -1.29
N TYR A 188 0.33 39.91 -1.70
CA TYR A 188 1.75 40.05 -1.99
C TYR A 188 2.52 40.20 -0.67
N TYR A 189 3.28 39.18 -0.32
CA TYR A 189 4.24 39.20 0.77
C TYR A 189 5.66 39.14 0.19
N PRO A 190 6.41 40.26 0.17
CA PRO A 190 7.79 40.23 -0.31
C PRO A 190 8.62 39.33 0.60
N ALA A 191 9.46 38.48 0.00
CA ALA A 191 10.42 37.72 0.77
C ALA A 191 11.42 38.68 1.45
N LEU A 192 11.65 38.48 2.76
CA LEU A 192 12.57 39.31 3.54
C LEU A 192 14.04 39.08 3.16
N GLU A 193 14.33 37.93 2.56
CA GLU A 193 15.64 37.48 2.13
C GLU A 193 15.52 36.75 0.79
N ASP A 194 16.64 36.55 0.09
CA ASP A 194 16.70 35.77 -1.14
C ASP A 194 16.18 34.35 -0.91
N ALA A 195 15.11 33.98 -1.62
CA ALA A 195 14.50 32.66 -1.55
C ALA A 195 14.77 31.86 -2.83
N ARG A 196 15.02 30.56 -2.66
CA ARG A 196 15.11 29.60 -3.77
C ARG A 196 13.91 28.68 -3.75
N LEU A 197 13.41 28.33 -4.93
CA LEU A 197 12.39 27.31 -5.11
C LEU A 197 13.05 25.97 -5.37
N LEU A 198 12.65 24.96 -4.60
CA LEU A 198 12.95 23.57 -4.89
C LEU A 198 11.66 22.84 -5.24
N VAL A 199 11.69 21.99 -6.27
CA VAL A 199 10.56 21.13 -6.63
C VAL A 199 11.03 19.69 -6.62
N VAL A 200 10.49 18.90 -5.70
CA VAL A 200 10.70 17.45 -5.69
C VAL A 200 9.55 16.79 -6.45
N ASP A 201 9.89 16.04 -7.50
CA ASP A 201 8.93 15.37 -8.38
C ASP A 201 9.22 13.88 -8.41
N TRP A 202 8.25 13.08 -7.98
CA TRP A 202 8.37 11.62 -7.93
C TRP A 202 6.98 10.96 -8.01
N LYS A 203 6.97 9.66 -8.29
CA LYS A 203 5.77 8.85 -8.37
C LYS A 203 5.85 7.75 -7.32
N LEU A 204 4.84 7.69 -6.45
CA LEU A 204 4.60 6.50 -5.64
C LEU A 204 3.84 5.47 -6.49
N ASP A 205 4.22 4.21 -6.35
CA ASP A 205 3.57 3.04 -6.96
C ASP A 205 3.64 1.90 -5.95
N VAL A 206 2.53 1.66 -5.28
CA VAL A 206 2.40 0.67 -4.22
C VAL A 206 1.57 -0.48 -4.74
N LEU A 207 2.05 -1.70 -4.49
CA LEU A 207 1.35 -2.94 -4.84
C LEU A 207 1.20 -3.78 -3.56
N CYS A 208 -0.04 -4.00 -3.15
CA CYS A 208 -0.38 -4.75 -1.95
C CYS A 208 -1.05 -6.07 -2.32
N TYR A 209 -0.70 -7.14 -1.60
CA TYR A 209 -1.50 -8.37 -1.60
C TYR A 209 -2.64 -8.24 -0.58
N ALA A 210 -3.84 -8.67 -0.96
CA ALA A 210 -4.99 -8.77 -0.06
C ALA A 210 -5.73 -10.08 -0.30
N THR A 211 -6.36 -10.64 0.73
CA THR A 211 -7.35 -11.69 0.50
C THR A 211 -8.62 -11.08 -0.12
N LYS A 212 -9.22 -11.78 -1.08
CA LYS A 212 -10.48 -11.40 -1.74
C LYS A 212 -11.60 -11.13 -0.72
N ARG A 213 -11.59 -11.79 0.44
CA ARG A 213 -12.60 -11.61 1.49
C ARG A 213 -12.40 -10.37 2.37
N LEU A 214 -11.26 -9.67 2.23
CA LEU A 214 -10.95 -8.49 3.04
C LEU A 214 -11.89 -7.34 2.65
N PRO A 215 -12.57 -6.69 3.62
CA PRO A 215 -13.31 -5.46 3.36
C PRO A 215 -12.43 -4.36 2.74
N LEU A 216 -12.95 -3.65 1.75
CA LEU A 216 -12.22 -2.59 1.05
C LEU A 216 -11.75 -1.48 1.98
N ILE A 217 -12.53 -1.16 3.02
CA ILE A 217 -12.15 -0.15 4.02
C ILE A 217 -10.82 -0.48 4.69
N TYR A 218 -10.58 -1.76 5.02
CA TYR A 218 -9.34 -2.23 5.64
C TYR A 218 -8.23 -2.42 4.62
N ALA A 219 -8.56 -2.86 3.41
CA ALA A 219 -7.60 -2.91 2.32
C ALA A 219 -6.98 -1.51 2.06
N LEU A 220 -7.80 -0.47 2.09
CA LEU A 220 -7.35 0.92 1.95
C LEU A 220 -6.59 1.39 3.20
N SER A 221 -7.18 1.26 4.39
CA SER A 221 -6.64 1.87 5.61
C SER A 221 -5.43 1.13 6.20
N LYS A 222 -5.32 -0.19 6.00
CA LYS A 222 -4.28 -1.03 6.59
C LYS A 222 -3.23 -1.52 5.60
N LEU A 223 -3.49 -1.46 4.29
CA LEU A 223 -2.52 -1.88 3.27
C LEU A 223 -2.07 -0.70 2.40
N VAL A 224 -3.00 -0.07 1.67
CA VAL A 224 -2.65 0.97 0.68
C VAL A 224 -2.06 2.21 1.33
N VAL A 225 -2.74 2.80 2.32
CA VAL A 225 -2.27 4.04 2.97
C VAL A 225 -0.94 3.84 3.71
N PRO A 226 -0.76 2.77 4.52
CA PRO A 226 0.54 2.47 5.10
C PRO A 226 1.63 2.26 4.03
N GLY A 227 1.35 1.52 2.96
CA GLY A 227 2.32 1.31 1.87
C GLY A 227 2.74 2.61 1.18
N LEU A 228 1.80 3.55 0.98
CA LEU A 228 2.11 4.88 0.44
C LEU A 228 3.00 5.68 1.40
N VAL A 229 2.71 5.66 2.70
CA VAL A 229 3.49 6.35 3.73
C VAL A 229 4.91 5.75 3.85
N ASP A 230 5.02 4.43 3.81
CA ASP A 230 6.30 3.72 3.89
C ASP A 230 7.18 4.01 2.66
N GLN A 231 6.60 3.94 1.47
CA GLN A 231 7.32 4.28 0.24
C GLN A 231 7.72 5.76 0.24
N LEU A 232 6.84 6.67 0.65
CA LEU A 232 7.13 8.10 0.77
C LEU A 232 8.30 8.37 1.73
N ASN A 233 8.33 7.71 2.89
CA ASN A 233 9.42 7.82 3.86
C ASN A 233 10.73 7.23 3.33
N THR A 234 10.65 6.14 2.56
CA THR A 234 11.82 5.52 1.91
C THR A 234 12.41 6.47 0.88
N MET A 235 11.57 7.08 0.03
CA MET A 235 12.01 8.06 -0.96
C MET A 235 12.55 9.33 -0.30
N LYS A 236 11.94 9.81 0.80
CA LYS A 236 12.49 10.92 1.61
C LYS A 236 13.92 10.64 2.06
N LYS A 237 14.19 9.45 2.59
CA LYS A 237 15.54 9.04 3.02
C LYS A 237 16.53 8.99 1.86
N ALA A 238 16.11 8.49 0.70
CA ALA A 238 16.95 8.38 -0.48
C ALA A 238 17.30 9.75 -1.10
N ILE A 239 16.36 10.72 -1.09
CA ILE A 239 16.59 12.06 -1.64
C ILE A 239 17.32 12.98 -0.66
N MET A 240 17.14 12.82 0.66
CA MET A 240 17.68 13.75 1.65
C MET A 240 19.15 14.16 1.43
N PRO A 241 20.10 13.22 1.20
CA PRO A 241 21.51 13.58 1.01
C PRO A 241 21.78 14.38 -0.27
N TYR A 242 20.89 14.30 -1.25
CA TYR A 242 21.04 14.88 -2.57
C TYR A 242 20.12 16.08 -2.80
N LEU A 243 19.25 16.42 -1.85
CA LEU A 243 18.17 17.40 -1.98
C LEU A 243 18.58 18.71 -2.68
N LEU A 244 19.79 19.20 -2.38
CA LEU A 244 20.32 20.47 -2.88
C LEU A 244 21.41 20.33 -3.97
N THR A 245 21.77 19.10 -4.35
CA THR A 245 22.90 18.82 -5.25
C THR A 245 22.46 18.08 -6.50
N GLN A 246 22.00 16.84 -6.33
CA GLN A 246 21.59 15.93 -7.39
C GLN A 246 20.10 15.65 -7.22
N HIS A 247 19.35 15.65 -8.31
CA HIS A 247 17.92 15.31 -8.27
C HIS A 247 17.76 13.86 -8.74
N PRO A 248 17.93 12.86 -7.85
CA PRO A 248 17.89 11.46 -8.23
C PRO A 248 16.53 11.12 -8.82
N GLN A 249 16.53 10.40 -9.94
CA GLN A 249 15.30 9.94 -10.58
C GLN A 249 14.85 8.60 -9.99
N LEU A 250 14.21 8.66 -8.82
CA LEU A 250 13.72 7.47 -8.15
C LEU A 250 12.46 6.92 -8.83
N ARG A 251 12.48 5.63 -9.19
CA ARG A 251 11.34 4.93 -9.80
C ARG A 251 11.07 3.58 -9.11
N PRO A 252 9.85 3.35 -8.61
CA PRO A 252 9.43 2.05 -8.10
C PRO A 252 9.13 1.06 -9.24
N PHE A 253 9.48 -0.20 -9.03
CA PHE A 253 9.20 -1.34 -9.90
C PHE A 253 8.78 -2.55 -9.06
N HIS A 254 7.88 -3.36 -9.61
CA HIS A 254 7.34 -4.55 -8.94
C HIS A 254 7.90 -5.82 -9.58
N PHE A 255 8.49 -6.69 -8.77
CA PHE A 255 9.10 -7.95 -9.21
C PHE A 255 8.46 -9.15 -8.51
N SER A 256 8.36 -10.27 -9.21
CA SER A 256 7.95 -11.57 -8.65
C SER A 256 9.13 -12.54 -8.70
N PRO A 257 10.07 -12.46 -7.75
CA PRO A 257 11.24 -13.33 -7.77
C PRO A 257 10.83 -14.79 -7.48
N PRO A 258 11.57 -15.77 -8.05
CA PRO A 258 11.29 -17.18 -7.80
C PRO A 258 11.29 -17.51 -6.30
N GLY A 259 10.28 -18.25 -5.84
CA GLY A 259 10.13 -18.65 -4.44
C GLY A 259 9.46 -17.59 -3.53
N VAL A 260 9.19 -16.38 -4.04
CA VAL A 260 8.41 -15.37 -3.31
C VAL A 260 7.03 -15.23 -3.95
N LEU A 261 5.99 -15.62 -3.21
CA LEU A 261 4.63 -15.65 -3.72
C LEU A 261 3.97 -14.27 -3.84
N GLN A 262 4.55 -13.23 -3.26
CA GLN A 262 4.02 -11.87 -3.32
C GLN A 262 5.01 -10.95 -4.05
N PRO A 263 4.54 -10.04 -4.91
CA PRO A 263 5.41 -9.06 -5.54
C PRO A 263 6.18 -8.23 -4.52
N ILE A 264 7.45 -7.97 -4.81
CA ILE A 264 8.29 -7.04 -4.05
C ILE A 264 8.44 -5.73 -4.82
N THR A 265 8.45 -4.61 -4.09
CA THR A 265 8.71 -3.30 -4.68
C THR A 265 10.19 -2.94 -4.51
N VAL A 266 10.86 -2.57 -5.60
CA VAL A 266 12.24 -2.05 -5.59
C VAL A 266 12.25 -0.64 -6.17
N ILE A 267 12.95 0.28 -5.53
CA ILE A 267 13.08 1.68 -5.99
C ILE A 267 14.47 1.86 -6.59
N TYR A 268 14.54 2.11 -7.90
CA TYR A 268 15.79 2.35 -8.61
C TYR A 268 16.06 3.85 -8.78
N GLU A 269 17.33 4.25 -8.68
CA GLU A 269 17.81 5.56 -9.13
C GLU A 269 18.19 5.47 -10.61
N LEU A 270 17.38 6.07 -11.50
CA LEU A 270 17.57 5.96 -12.95
C LEU A 270 18.46 7.07 -13.55
N SER A 271 19.11 7.88 -12.73
CA SER A 271 19.95 9.00 -13.20
C SER A 271 21.20 8.55 -13.98
N TYR A 272 21.66 7.31 -13.79
CA TYR A 272 22.95 6.80 -14.31
C TYR A 272 22.81 5.67 -15.36
N GLY A 273 21.59 5.35 -15.80
CA GLY A 273 21.35 4.20 -16.70
C GLY A 273 21.54 2.84 -16.01
N GLU A 274 21.22 1.73 -16.70
CA GLU A 274 21.18 0.38 -16.11
C GLU A 274 22.57 -0.18 -15.73
N THR A 275 23.66 0.38 -16.26
CA THR A 275 25.02 -0.18 -16.13
C THR A 275 25.90 0.49 -15.07
N GLU A 276 25.45 1.59 -14.48
CA GLU A 276 26.20 2.34 -13.47
C GLU A 276 25.45 2.31 -12.13
N MET A 277 25.29 1.12 -11.53
CA MET A 277 25.07 1.09 -10.09
C MET A 277 26.37 1.58 -9.44
N LYS A 278 26.30 2.71 -8.71
CA LYS A 278 27.43 3.29 -7.95
C LYS A 278 28.12 2.17 -7.15
N GLN A 279 29.32 1.77 -7.60
CA GLN A 279 30.24 0.91 -6.85
C GLN A 279 30.81 1.67 -5.64
#